data_AF-A0A522CQB1-F1
#
_entry.id   AF-A0A522CQB1-F1
#
_cell.length_a   1.000
_cell.length_b   1.000
_cell.length_c   1.000
_cell.angle_alpha   90.00
_cell.angle_beta   90.00
_cell.angle_gamma   90.00
#
_symmetry.space_group_name_H-M   'P 1'
#
loop_
_entity.id
_entity.type
_entity.pdbx_description
1 polymer ?
#
loop_
_entity_poly.entity_id
_entity_poly.type
_entity_poly.pdbx_seq_one_letter_code
_entity_poly.pdbx_strand_id
1 'polypeptide(L)'
;MRRWVSSQSYKSAIEALVKARHQAGKTQREIATLIGKPPSFVAKVETGERRLDFVEFIVLARALGQHPETLLGNIARDLGSRVDI
;
A
#
# COMPACT_ATOMS: atom_id res chain seq x y z
N MET A 1 -0.95 -6.69 -20.70
CA MET A 1 -0.84 -5.80 -19.52
C MET A 1 0.46 -6.13 -18.81
N ARG A 2 1.49 -5.27 -18.87
CA ARG A 2 2.78 -5.56 -18.21
C ARG A 2 2.60 -5.51 -16.69
N ARG A 3 2.68 -6.68 -16.04
CA ARG A 3 2.75 -6.81 -14.59
C ARG A 3 4.21 -6.54 -14.19
N TRP A 4 4.55 -5.28 -13.91
CA TRP A 4 5.91 -4.87 -13.47
C TRP A 4 6.23 -5.28 -12.02
N VAL A 5 5.23 -5.82 -11.34
CA VAL A 5 5.33 -6.24 -9.95
C VAL A 5 4.93 -7.71 -9.84
N SER A 6 5.93 -8.60 -9.91
CA SER A 6 5.77 -10.05 -9.73
C SER A 6 6.15 -10.52 -8.33
N SER A 7 6.91 -9.72 -7.57
CA SER A 7 7.42 -10.07 -6.24
C SER A 7 6.29 -10.44 -5.29
N GLN A 8 6.44 -11.58 -4.62
CA GLN A 8 5.49 -12.03 -3.60
C GLN A 8 5.58 -11.12 -2.37
N SER A 9 6.78 -10.68 -2.01
CA SER A 9 7.01 -9.73 -0.92
C SER A 9 6.28 -8.41 -1.15
N TYR A 10 6.33 -7.88 -2.38
CA TYR A 10 5.59 -6.65 -2.69
C TYR A 10 4.08 -6.86 -2.55
N LYS A 11 3.54 -7.99 -3.05
CA LYS A 11 2.10 -8.28 -2.91
C LYS A 11 1.68 -8.32 -1.45
N SER A 12 2.45 -9.01 -0.60
CA SER A 12 2.16 -9.07 0.84
C SER A 12 2.25 -7.70 1.53
N ALA A 13 3.19 -6.84 1.13
CA ALA A 13 3.23 -5.45 1.60
C ALA A 13 1.98 -4.64 1.19
N ILE A 14 1.50 -4.82 -0.05
CA ILE A 14 0.26 -4.18 -0.52
C ILE A 14 -0.97 -4.74 0.20
N GLU A 15 -1.04 -6.04 0.46
CA GLU A 15 -2.14 -6.66 1.23
C GLU A 15 -2.25 -6.06 2.64
N ALA A 16 -1.13 -5.75 3.28
CA ALA A 16 -1.12 -5.05 4.56
C ALA A 16 -1.72 -3.63 4.47
N LEU A 17 -1.42 -2.89 3.40
CA LEU A 17 -2.02 -1.57 3.13
C LEU A 17 -3.53 -1.68 2.86
N VAL A 18 -3.94 -2.67 2.08
CA VAL A 18 -5.36 -2.98 1.80
C VAL A 18 -6.10 -3.25 3.10
N LYS A 19 -5.53 -4.12 3.97
CA LYS A 19 -6.08 -4.42 5.29
C LYS A 19 -6.20 -3.17 6.17
N ALA A 20 -5.16 -2.32 6.21
CA ALA A 20 -5.20 -1.05 6.93
C ALA A 20 -6.30 -0.13 6.38
N ARG A 21 -6.50 -0.08 5.06
CA ARG A 21 -7.61 0.67 4.44
C ARG A 21 -8.98 0.17 4.86
N HIS A 22 -9.17 -1.15 4.86
CA HIS A 22 -10.43 -1.75 5.31
C HIS A 22 -10.69 -1.47 6.80
N GLN A 23 -9.67 -1.54 7.65
CA GLN A 23 -9.77 -1.21 9.07
C GLN A 23 -10.11 0.26 9.31
N ALA A 24 -9.60 1.16 8.46
CA ALA A 24 -9.96 2.59 8.49
C ALA A 24 -11.38 2.87 7.94
N GLY A 25 -12.07 1.87 7.38
CA GLY A 25 -13.40 2.04 6.80
C GLY A 25 -13.43 2.94 5.56
N LYS A 26 -12.30 3.10 4.86
CA LYS A 26 -12.18 4.01 3.71
C LYS A 26 -12.24 3.27 2.38
N THR A 27 -12.93 3.85 1.41
CA THR A 27 -12.91 3.41 0.02
C THR A 27 -11.62 3.86 -0.66
N GLN A 28 -11.24 3.18 -1.75
CA GLN A 28 -10.11 3.58 -2.60
C GLN A 28 -10.26 5.02 -3.10
N ARG A 29 -11.49 5.43 -3.44
CA ARG A 29 -11.80 6.78 -3.92
C ARG A 29 -11.60 7.84 -2.85
N GLU A 30 -12.07 7.60 -1.63
CA GLU A 30 -11.88 8.53 -0.51
C GLU A 30 -10.39 8.74 -0.20
N ILE A 31 -9.60 7.66 -0.19
CA ILE A 31 -8.15 7.77 0.02
C ILE A 31 -7.49 8.53 -1.12
N ALA A 32 -7.81 8.20 -2.38
CA ALA A 32 -7.27 8.91 -3.54
C ALA A 32 -7.55 10.42 -3.46
N THR A 33 -8.78 10.80 -3.09
CA THR A 33 -9.16 12.21 -2.88
C THR A 33 -8.37 12.84 -1.73
N LEU A 34 -8.24 12.15 -0.60
CA LEU A 34 -7.52 12.66 0.58
C LEU A 34 -6.04 12.95 0.29
N ILE A 35 -5.42 12.17 -0.59
CA ILE A 35 -4.00 12.33 -0.97
C ILE A 35 -3.79 13.14 -2.26
N GLY A 36 -4.85 13.75 -2.81
CA GLY A 36 -4.78 14.56 -4.03
C GLY A 36 -4.37 13.79 -5.30
N LYS A 37 -4.71 12.50 -5.38
CA LYS A 37 -4.38 11.63 -6.52
C LYS A 37 -5.63 11.27 -7.34
N PRO A 38 -5.48 10.85 -8.61
CA PRO A 38 -6.61 10.39 -9.42
C PRO A 38 -7.34 9.20 -8.77
N PRO A 39 -8.66 9.03 -8.98
CA PRO A 39 -9.43 7.93 -8.37
C PRO A 39 -8.88 6.52 -8.65
N SER A 40 -8.22 6.32 -9.79
CA SER A 40 -7.60 5.05 -10.16
C SER A 40 -6.26 4.77 -9.47
N PHE A 41 -5.67 5.75 -8.77
CA PHE A 41 -4.35 5.62 -8.17
C PHE A 41 -4.29 4.46 -7.16
N VAL A 42 -5.20 4.48 -6.17
CA VAL A 42 -5.22 3.47 -5.10
C VAL A 42 -5.56 2.10 -5.68
N ALA A 43 -6.53 2.01 -6.59
CA ALA A 43 -6.88 0.77 -7.28
C ALA A 43 -5.67 0.15 -8.00
N LYS A 44 -4.91 0.95 -8.76
CA LYS A 44 -3.71 0.48 -9.49
C LYS A 44 -2.57 0.03 -8.57
N VAL A 45 -2.45 0.65 -7.40
CA VAL A 45 -1.51 0.21 -6.36
C VAL A 45 -1.96 -1.13 -5.79
N GLU A 46 -3.23 -1.25 -5.41
CA GLU A 46 -3.80 -2.47 -4.81
C GLU A 46 -3.82 -3.66 -5.78
N THR A 47 -3.95 -3.43 -7.09
CA THR A 47 -3.87 -4.49 -8.11
C THR A 47 -2.44 -4.80 -8.58
N GLY A 48 -1.44 -4.03 -8.13
CA GLY A 48 -0.04 -4.17 -8.54
C GLY A 48 0.25 -3.69 -9.98
N GLU A 49 -0.66 -2.92 -10.58
CA GLU A 49 -0.46 -2.25 -11.86
C GLU A 49 0.51 -1.07 -11.76
N ARG A 50 0.62 -0.49 -10.56
CA ARG A 50 1.50 0.63 -10.26
C ARG A 50 2.31 0.35 -9.00
N ARG A 51 3.62 0.62 -9.08
CA ARG A 51 4.50 0.61 -7.90
C ARG A 51 4.18 1.80 -7.00
N LEU A 52 4.19 1.55 -5.69
CA LEU A 52 4.13 2.56 -4.65
C LEU A 52 5.56 2.90 -4.24
N ASP A 53 5.94 4.17 -4.31
CA ASP A 53 7.22 4.61 -3.76
C ASP A 53 7.14 4.86 -2.24
N PHE A 54 8.29 5.05 -1.60
CA PHE A 54 8.38 5.20 -0.15
C PHE A 54 7.68 6.46 0.38
N VAL A 55 7.72 7.58 -0.36
CA VAL A 55 7.04 8.82 0.03
C VAL A 55 5.53 8.64 -0.09
N GLU A 56 5.06 8.01 -1.16
CA GLU A 56 3.65 7.68 -1.35
C GLU A 56 3.14 6.70 -0.28
N PHE A 57 3.95 5.75 0.16
CA PHE A 57 3.65 4.90 1.31
C PHE A 57 3.43 5.73 2.59
N ILE A 58 4.32 6.68 2.90
CA ILE A 58 4.17 7.55 4.08
C ILE A 58 2.84 8.33 4.01
N VAL A 59 2.54 8.88 2.84
CA VAL A 59 1.30 9.65 2.62
C VAL A 59 0.07 8.76 2.79
N LEU A 60 0.06 7.56 2.22
CA LEU A 60 -1.03 6.61 2.38
C LEU A 60 -1.20 6.16 3.84
N ALA A 61 -0.12 5.82 4.53
CA ALA A 61 -0.19 5.41 5.93
C ALA A 61 -0.85 6.49 6.80
N ARG A 62 -0.43 7.75 6.65
CA ARG A 62 -1.03 8.88 7.37
C ARG A 62 -2.49 9.11 6.99
N ALA A 63 -2.83 9.01 5.71
CA ALA A 63 -4.21 9.11 5.22
C ALA A 63 -5.14 8.01 5.79
N LEU A 64 -4.56 6.86 6.14
CA LEU A 64 -5.22 5.74 6.79
C LEU A 64 -5.27 5.85 8.32
N GLY A 65 -4.79 6.96 8.89
CA GLY A 65 -4.69 7.14 10.35
C GLY A 65 -3.65 6.24 11.00
N GLN A 66 -2.67 5.74 10.23
CA GLN A 66 -1.59 4.90 10.71
C GLN A 66 -0.28 5.70 10.84
N HIS A 67 0.53 5.29 11.81
CA HIS A 67 1.93 5.70 11.89
C HIS A 67 2.76 4.93 10.85
N PRO A 68 3.42 5.61 9.89
CA PRO A 68 4.20 4.95 8.83
C PRO A 68 5.24 3.96 9.37
N GLU A 69 5.94 4.36 10.44
CA GLU A 69 6.94 3.56 11.14
C GLU A 69 6.36 2.26 11.70
N THR A 70 5.19 2.34 12.33
CA THR A 70 4.49 1.18 12.90
C THR A 70 4.01 0.23 11.79
N LEU A 71 3.43 0.79 10.73
CA LEU A 71 2.91 0.00 9.61
C LEU A 71 4.04 -0.71 8.86
N LEU A 72 5.14 0.00 8.59
CA LEU A 72 6.33 -0.57 7.97
C LEU A 72 6.94 -1.66 8.85
N GLY A 73 7.03 -1.43 10.16
CA GLY A 73 7.56 -2.41 11.11
C GLY A 73 6.74 -3.72 11.13
N ASN A 74 5.41 -3.62 11.03
CA ASN A 74 4.54 -4.78 10.90
C ASN A 74 4.75 -5.50 9.57
N ILE A 75 4.80 -4.77 8.45
CA ILE A 75 5.08 -5.35 7.13
C ILE A 75 6.43 -6.07 7.12
N ALA A 76 7.48 -5.44 7.64
CA ALA A 76 8.83 -6.02 7.70
C ALA A 76 8.87 -7.29 8.56
N ARG A 77 8.11 -7.33 9.66
CA ARG A 77 7.97 -8.52 10.49
C ARG A 77 7.25 -9.66 9.73
N ASP A 78 6.16 -9.34 9.04
CA ASP A 78 5.34 -10.32 8.32
C ASP A 78 6.05 -10.91 7.09
N LEU A 79 6.91 -10.13 6.43
CA LEU A 79 7.75 -10.62 5.33
C LEU A 79 8.86 -11.59 5.80
N GLY A 80 9.22 -11.55 7.09
CA GLY A 80 10.25 -12.41 7.66
C GLY A 80 11.63 -12.21 7.01
N SER A 81 12.45 -13.27 6.99
CA SER A 81 13.85 -13.23 6.53
C SER A 81 14.05 -13.47 5.03
N ARG A 82 12.98 -13.72 4.25
CA ARG A 82 13.05 -13.97 2.80
C ARG A 82 12.26 -12.90 2.05
N VAL A 83 12.96 -11.90 1.54
CA VAL A 83 12.39 -10.82 0.72
C VAL A 83 12.85 -10.99 -0.74
N ASP A 84 11.90 -11.00 -1.67
CA ASP A 84 12.13 -11.06 -3.11
C ASP A 84 11.84 -9.70 -3.79
N ILE A 85 12.65 -9.33 -4.80
CA ILE A 85 12.63 -8.01 -5.49
C ILE A 85 12.24 -8.16 -6.96
#